data_AF-A0A843XEE5-F1
#
_entry.id   AF-A0A843XEE5-F1
#
_cell.length_a   1.000
_cell.length_b   1.000
_cell.length_c   1.000
_cell.angle_alpha   90.00
_cell.angle_beta   90.00
_cell.angle_gamma   90.00
#
_symmetry.space_group_name_H-M   'P 1'
#
loop_
_entity.id
_entity.type
_entity.pdbx_description
1 polymer ?
#
loop_
_entity_poly.entity_id
_entity_poly.type
_entity_poly.pdbx_seq_one_letter_code
_entity_poly.pdbx_strand_id
1 'polypeptide(L)'
;MMAAALAEGVTVLSNVAREPEVVDLANFLIASGAQIEGAGTSRLVVHGRKQLHGTEYTIMPDRIEAGTLMVAAAITRSCVSLSPVVPHHLTSAMEKLSSAGCKIEQTYDALPEAVGGRGLRGLNLKTSPFPGFPTDLQPQFMSLLTTCHGASNVEESIFERRMRQGMLYDTANF
;
A
#
# COMPACT_ATOMS: atom_id res chain seq x y z
N MET A 1 9.28 -12.97 -12.44
CA MET A 1 9.99 -13.50 -11.25
C MET A 1 9.76 -15.00 -11.08
N MET A 2 8.53 -15.47 -10.81
CA MET A 2 8.26 -16.91 -10.60
C MET A 2 8.77 -17.82 -11.73
N ALA A 3 8.44 -17.50 -12.99
CA ALA A 3 8.92 -18.28 -14.13
C ALA A 3 10.46 -18.32 -14.23
N ALA A 4 11.13 -17.22 -13.88
CA ALA A 4 12.59 -17.13 -13.92
C ALA A 4 13.27 -17.97 -12.82
N ALA A 5 12.57 -18.28 -11.72
CA ALA A 5 13.14 -19.03 -10.60
C ALA A 5 13.53 -20.47 -10.99
N LEU A 6 12.88 -21.05 -12.00
CA LEU A 6 13.15 -22.39 -12.54
C LEU A 6 13.63 -22.38 -14.00
N ALA A 7 13.82 -21.21 -14.60
CA ALA A 7 14.35 -21.09 -15.96
C ALA A 7 15.82 -21.52 -16.01
N GLU A 8 16.35 -21.83 -17.19
CA GLU A 8 17.79 -22.02 -17.37
C GLU A 8 18.49 -20.66 -17.51
N GLY A 9 19.55 -20.44 -16.73
CA GLY A 9 20.38 -19.23 -16.82
C GLY A 9 19.99 -18.10 -15.85
N VAL A 10 20.28 -16.86 -16.26
CA VAL A 10 20.07 -15.65 -15.44
C VAL A 10 19.07 -14.72 -16.13
N THR A 11 18.01 -14.35 -15.42
CA THR A 11 17.03 -13.35 -15.87
C THR A 11 17.27 -12.04 -15.15
N VAL A 12 17.37 -10.94 -15.91
CA VAL A 12 17.45 -9.57 -15.36
C VAL A 12 16.18 -8.82 -15.73
N LEU A 13 15.45 -8.37 -14.72
CA LEU A 13 14.25 -7.54 -14.87
C LEU A 13 14.59 -6.12 -14.45
N SER A 14 14.23 -5.15 -15.28
CA SER A 14 14.44 -3.72 -15.05
C SER A 14 13.11 -2.99 -15.00
N ASN A 15 13.05 -1.87 -14.28
CA ASN A 15 11.83 -1.10 -14.02
C ASN A 15 10.71 -1.95 -13.39
N VAL A 16 11.09 -2.82 -12.44
CA VAL A 16 10.13 -3.70 -11.76
C VAL A 16 9.33 -2.96 -10.70
N ALA A 17 8.13 -3.48 -10.46
CA ALA A 17 7.31 -3.19 -9.30
C ALA A 17 8.12 -3.34 -7.99
N ARG A 18 7.93 -2.40 -7.07
CA ARG A 18 8.67 -2.28 -5.79
C ARG A 18 7.78 -2.50 -4.57
N GLU A 19 6.53 -2.83 -4.83
CA GLU A 19 5.48 -3.08 -3.87
C GLU A 19 5.93 -4.12 -2.83
N PRO A 20 5.58 -3.95 -1.55
CA PRO A 20 5.87 -4.92 -0.50
C PRO A 20 5.47 -6.35 -0.86
N GLU A 21 4.37 -6.52 -1.59
CA GLU A 21 3.87 -7.82 -2.03
C GLU A 21 4.85 -8.52 -3.02
N VAL A 22 5.58 -7.73 -3.82
CA VAL A 22 6.65 -8.25 -4.71
C VAL A 22 7.85 -8.72 -3.90
N VAL A 23 8.19 -7.99 -2.84
CA VAL A 23 9.27 -8.35 -1.91
C VAL A 23 8.92 -9.63 -1.15
N ASP A 24 7.68 -9.73 -0.65
CA ASP A 24 7.21 -10.91 0.08
C ASP A 24 7.23 -12.18 -0.78
N LEU A 25 6.79 -12.06 -2.05
CA LEU A 25 6.90 -13.17 -3.00
C LEU A 25 8.36 -13.56 -3.30
N ALA A 26 9.26 -12.57 -3.41
CA ALA A 26 10.68 -12.85 -3.61
C ALA A 26 11.26 -13.60 -2.40
N ASN A 27 10.93 -13.15 -1.19
CA ASN A 27 11.37 -13.77 0.07
C ASN A 27 10.83 -15.20 0.21
N PHE A 28 9.56 -15.44 -0.13
CA PHE A 28 8.99 -16.78 -0.17
C PHE A 28 9.74 -17.71 -1.13
N LEU A 29 10.04 -17.23 -2.34
CA LEU A 29 10.80 -18.00 -3.34
C LEU A 29 12.22 -18.28 -2.86
N ILE A 30 12.90 -17.30 -2.25
CA ILE A 30 14.24 -17.46 -1.65
C ILE A 30 14.21 -18.50 -0.53
N ALA A 31 13.22 -18.43 0.36
CA ALA A 31 13.01 -19.42 1.42
C ALA A 31 12.70 -20.83 0.89
N SER A 32 12.22 -20.92 -0.36
CA SER A 32 11.98 -22.17 -1.09
C SER A 32 13.19 -22.62 -1.94
N GLY A 33 14.33 -21.94 -1.82
CA GLY A 33 15.59 -22.30 -2.50
C GLY A 33 15.88 -21.57 -3.81
N ALA A 34 15.10 -20.55 -4.17
CA ALA A 34 15.40 -19.66 -5.29
C ALA A 34 16.59 -18.75 -4.98
N GLN A 35 17.26 -18.24 -6.03
CA GLN A 35 18.32 -17.25 -5.90
C GLN A 35 17.88 -15.96 -6.60
N ILE A 36 17.45 -14.98 -5.81
CA ILE A 36 16.88 -13.71 -6.26
C ILE A 36 17.59 -12.57 -5.56
N GLU A 37 17.98 -11.54 -6.32
CA GLU A 37 18.64 -10.33 -5.82
C GLU A 37 17.86 -9.08 -6.24
N GLY A 38 17.94 -8.03 -5.42
CA GLY A 38 17.35 -6.72 -5.74
C GLY A 38 15.85 -6.59 -5.49
N ALA A 39 15.24 -7.49 -4.71
CA ALA A 39 13.86 -7.34 -4.26
C ALA A 39 13.65 -5.99 -3.53
N GLY A 40 12.61 -5.25 -3.90
CA GLY A 40 12.32 -3.90 -3.37
C GLY A 40 13.02 -2.77 -4.12
N THR A 41 13.93 -3.09 -5.04
CA THR A 41 14.57 -2.13 -5.96
C THR A 41 13.90 -2.16 -7.34
N SER A 42 14.27 -1.24 -8.23
CA SER A 42 13.78 -1.22 -9.61
C SER A 42 14.46 -2.23 -10.53
N ARG A 43 15.42 -3.02 -10.03
CA ARG A 43 16.13 -4.04 -10.81
C ARG A 43 16.22 -5.34 -10.04
N LEU A 44 15.73 -6.42 -10.63
CA LEU A 44 15.69 -7.74 -10.03
C LEU A 44 16.50 -8.73 -10.87
N VAL A 45 17.39 -9.48 -10.23
CA VAL A 45 18.19 -10.54 -10.88
C VAL A 45 17.75 -11.88 -10.32
N VAL A 46 17.37 -12.81 -11.20
CA VAL A 46 16.98 -14.16 -10.83
C VAL A 46 17.94 -15.15 -11.47
N HIS A 47 18.60 -15.95 -10.64
CA HIS A 47 19.40 -17.07 -11.09
C HIS A 47 18.54 -18.33 -11.04
N GLY A 48 18.27 -18.89 -12.22
CA GLY A 48 17.44 -20.06 -12.38
C GLY A 48 18.00 -21.28 -11.63
N ARG A 49 17.12 -22.00 -10.93
CA ARG A 49 17.43 -23.20 -10.15
C ARG A 49 16.76 -24.41 -10.77
N LYS A 50 17.35 -25.60 -10.59
CA LYS A 50 16.77 -26.85 -11.12
C LYS A 50 15.49 -27.28 -10.40
N GLN A 51 15.40 -26.94 -9.11
CA GLN A 51 14.27 -27.27 -8.26
C GLN A 51 14.16 -26.26 -7.13
N LEU A 52 12.94 -26.11 -6.62
CA LEU A 52 12.63 -25.48 -5.34
C LEU A 52 12.23 -26.59 -4.34
N HIS A 53 12.16 -26.25 -3.07
CA HIS A 53 11.65 -27.14 -2.02
C HIS A 53 10.47 -26.49 -1.30
N GLY A 54 9.67 -27.32 -0.62
CA GLY A 54 8.66 -26.82 0.30
C GLY A 54 9.30 -26.04 1.45
N THR A 55 8.58 -25.05 1.98
CA THR A 55 9.00 -24.25 3.12
C THR A 55 7.79 -23.77 3.90
N GLU A 56 7.96 -23.53 5.19
CA GLU A 56 6.99 -22.77 5.98
C GLU A 56 7.32 -21.28 5.84
N TYR A 57 6.33 -20.45 5.51
CA TYR A 57 6.53 -19.03 5.29
C TYR A 57 5.38 -18.24 5.90
N THR A 58 5.71 -17.17 6.63
CA THR A 58 4.72 -16.26 7.20
C THR A 58 4.51 -15.10 6.24
N ILE A 59 3.28 -14.92 5.78
CA ILE A 59 2.90 -13.85 4.85
C ILE A 59 2.97 -12.50 5.57
N MET A 60 3.40 -11.46 4.85
CA MET A 60 3.39 -10.10 5.39
C MET A 60 1.98 -9.62 5.79
N PRO A 61 1.85 -8.69 6.75
CA PRO A 61 0.56 -8.08 7.08
C PRO A 61 -0.04 -7.28 5.91
N ASP A 62 -1.38 -7.24 5.83
CA ASP A 62 -2.10 -6.50 4.80
C ASP A 62 -2.07 -4.98 5.07
N ARG A 63 -1.27 -4.27 4.28
CA ARG A 63 -1.14 -2.80 4.38
C ARG A 63 -2.38 -2.05 3.87
N ILE A 64 -3.20 -2.64 3.01
CA ILE A 64 -4.43 -2.01 2.51
C ILE A 64 -5.53 -2.12 3.56
N GLU A 65 -5.63 -3.25 4.25
CA GLU A 65 -6.51 -3.42 5.41
C GLU A 65 -6.12 -2.45 6.53
N ALA A 66 -4.84 -2.45 6.93
CA ALA A 66 -4.34 -1.55 7.97
C ALA A 66 -4.63 -0.08 7.61
N GLY A 67 -4.30 0.35 6.37
CA GLY A 67 -4.60 1.70 5.90
C GLY A 67 -6.09 2.02 5.89
N THR A 68 -6.95 1.06 5.55
CA THR A 68 -8.41 1.22 5.60
C THR A 68 -8.90 1.49 7.01
N LEU A 69 -8.41 0.74 8.01
CA LEU A 69 -8.76 0.95 9.41
C LEU A 69 -8.24 2.30 9.96
N MET A 70 -7.04 2.73 9.56
CA MET A 70 -6.52 4.05 9.90
C MET A 70 -7.42 5.17 9.35
N VAL A 71 -7.89 5.03 8.11
CA VAL A 71 -8.82 5.98 7.49
C VAL A 71 -10.18 5.96 8.20
N ALA A 72 -10.70 4.79 8.56
CA ALA A 72 -11.95 4.68 9.30
C ALA A 72 -11.87 5.38 10.67
N ALA A 73 -10.74 5.25 11.37
CA ALA A 73 -10.49 5.96 12.62
C ALA A 73 -10.47 7.48 12.43
N ALA A 74 -9.82 7.95 11.36
CA ALA A 74 -9.80 9.36 11.01
C ALA A 74 -11.20 9.92 10.71
N ILE A 75 -12.03 9.18 9.96
CA ILE A 75 -13.43 9.55 9.65
C ILE A 75 -14.25 9.66 10.94
N THR A 76 -14.17 8.62 11.79
CA THR A 76 -14.98 8.50 13.01
C THR A 76 -14.44 9.31 14.20
N ARG A 77 -13.27 9.96 14.04
CA ARG A 77 -12.58 10.69 15.10
C ARG A 77 -12.26 9.82 16.32
N SER A 78 -12.00 8.54 16.07
CA SER A 78 -11.63 7.58 17.11
C SER A 78 -10.11 7.42 17.21
N CYS A 79 -9.69 6.63 18.19
CA CYS A 79 -8.34 6.10 18.28
C CYS A 79 -8.38 4.59 17.99
N VAL A 80 -7.51 4.12 17.09
CA VAL A 80 -7.33 2.68 16.83
C VAL A 80 -5.86 2.30 16.95
N SER A 81 -5.63 1.10 17.46
CA SER A 81 -4.33 0.47 17.67
C SER A 81 -4.27 -0.76 16.75
N LEU A 82 -3.29 -0.86 15.84
CA LEU A 82 -3.27 -1.86 14.75
C LEU A 82 -2.11 -2.88 14.79
N SER A 83 -2.41 -4.17 14.89
CA SER A 83 -1.42 -5.26 14.85
C SER A 83 -1.89 -6.45 13.99
N PRO A 84 -0.97 -7.18 13.34
CA PRO A 84 0.41 -6.79 13.04
C PRO A 84 0.46 -5.79 11.88
N VAL A 85 1.46 -4.92 11.84
CA VAL A 85 1.67 -3.96 10.75
C VAL A 85 3.16 -3.69 10.54
N VAL A 86 3.53 -3.35 9.31
CA VAL A 86 4.88 -2.89 8.97
C VAL A 86 4.79 -1.41 8.61
N PRO A 87 5.16 -0.47 9.51
CA PRO A 87 4.96 0.96 9.28
C PRO A 87 5.53 1.48 7.96
N HIS A 88 6.68 0.95 7.53
CA HIS A 88 7.31 1.32 6.25
C HIS A 88 6.41 1.05 5.03
N HIS A 89 5.53 0.05 5.09
CA HIS A 89 4.59 -0.27 4.02
C HIS A 89 3.42 0.73 3.94
N LEU A 90 3.23 1.54 4.99
CA LEU A 90 2.12 2.49 5.17
C LEU A 90 2.57 3.96 5.10
N THR A 91 3.86 4.23 4.88
CA THR A 91 4.45 5.58 4.96
C THR A 91 3.63 6.64 4.23
N SER A 92 3.30 6.42 2.95
CA SER A 92 2.55 7.40 2.15
C SER A 92 1.12 7.63 2.65
N ALA A 93 0.46 6.60 3.19
CA ALA A 93 -0.86 6.73 3.80
C ALA A 93 -0.79 7.50 5.13
N MET A 94 0.19 7.17 5.98
CA MET A 94 0.43 7.87 7.24
C MET A 94 0.73 9.36 7.02
N GLU A 95 1.59 9.69 6.05
CA GLU A 95 1.91 11.08 5.70
C GLU A 95 0.66 11.86 5.26
N LYS A 96 -0.22 11.26 4.46
CA LYS A 96 -1.46 11.91 4.00
C LYS A 96 -2.46 12.11 5.15
N LEU A 97 -2.61 11.12 6.03
CA LEU A 97 -3.45 11.25 7.23
C LEU A 97 -2.92 12.34 8.17
N SER A 98 -1.61 12.37 8.42
CA SER A 98 -0.96 13.42 9.21
C SER A 98 -1.13 14.80 8.58
N SER A 99 -0.98 14.91 7.26
CA SER A 99 -1.20 16.15 6.51
C SER A 99 -2.65 16.65 6.58
N ALA A 100 -3.62 15.72 6.65
CA ALA A 100 -5.02 16.06 6.88
C ALA A 100 -5.31 16.52 8.32
N GLY A 101 -4.36 16.33 9.25
CA GLY A 101 -4.47 16.72 10.66
C GLY A 101 -4.71 15.56 11.63
N CYS A 102 -4.54 14.31 11.21
CA CYS A 102 -4.55 13.17 12.13
C CYS A 102 -3.25 13.13 12.94
N LYS A 103 -3.31 12.63 14.18
CA LYS A 103 -2.11 12.31 14.96
C LYS A 103 -1.82 10.83 14.77
N ILE A 104 -0.60 10.52 14.34
CA ILE A 104 -0.13 9.15 14.18
C ILE A 104 1.09 8.98 15.07
N GLU A 105 0.99 8.08 16.03
CA GLU A 105 2.11 7.75 16.92
C GLU A 105 2.63 6.36 16.59
N GLN A 106 3.96 6.26 16.42
CA GLN A 106 4.67 5.00 16.33
C GLN A 106 5.33 4.76 17.68
N THR A 107 4.75 3.88 18.48
CA THR A 107 5.34 3.41 19.73
C THR A 107 6.11 2.12 19.47
N TYR A 108 7.34 2.01 19.99
CA TYR A 108 8.20 0.84 19.78
C TYR A 108 7.61 -0.46 20.35
N ASP A 109 6.73 -0.34 21.36
CA ASP A 109 6.10 -1.47 22.08
C ASP A 109 4.56 -1.49 21.97
N ALA A 110 3.97 -0.54 21.26
CA ALA A 110 2.52 -0.45 21.08
C ALA A 110 2.17 -0.16 19.62
N LEU A 111 1.04 -0.72 19.19
CA LEU A 111 0.57 -0.68 17.82
C LEU A 111 0.43 0.77 17.33
N PRO A 112 0.56 1.05 16.02
CA PRO A 112 0.39 2.41 15.52
C PRO A 112 -0.98 2.93 15.96
N GLU A 113 -0.96 4.05 16.67
CA GLU A 113 -2.17 4.72 17.11
C GLU A 113 -2.51 5.81 16.11
N ALA A 114 -3.67 5.69 15.48
CA ALA A 114 -4.23 6.72 14.62
C ALA A 114 -5.37 7.42 15.37
N VAL A 115 -5.18 8.71 15.69
CA VAL A 115 -6.21 9.54 16.32
C VAL A 115 -6.76 10.53 15.30
N GLY A 116 -8.06 10.45 15.03
CA GLY A 116 -8.72 11.42 14.17
C GLY A 116 -8.70 12.82 14.79
N GLY A 117 -8.10 13.79 14.11
CA GLY A 117 -7.99 15.17 14.58
C GLY A 117 -9.32 15.92 14.54
N ARG A 118 -9.52 16.92 15.41
CA ARG A 118 -10.63 17.89 15.24
C ARG A 118 -10.26 18.88 14.13
N GLY A 119 -11.18 19.11 13.19
CA GLY A 119 -10.94 20.04 12.07
C GLY A 119 -9.99 19.54 10.99
N LEU A 120 -10.17 18.30 10.50
CA LEU A 120 -9.43 17.77 9.37
C LEU A 120 -9.53 18.68 8.14
N ARG A 121 -8.44 18.78 7.38
CA ARG A 121 -8.34 19.65 6.20
C ARG A 121 -8.27 18.84 4.91
N GLY A 122 -8.90 19.38 3.87
CA GLY A 122 -8.80 18.84 2.52
C GLY A 122 -7.36 18.85 2.02
N LEU A 123 -7.03 17.90 1.14
CA LEU A 123 -5.67 17.75 0.59
C LEU A 123 -5.69 17.30 -0.87
N ASN A 124 -4.51 17.37 -1.49
CA ASN A 124 -4.27 16.82 -2.82
C ASN A 124 -3.73 15.39 -2.71
N LEU A 125 -4.43 14.46 -3.33
CA LEU A 125 -4.09 13.05 -3.41
C LEU A 125 -3.78 12.69 -4.86
N LYS A 126 -2.63 12.06 -5.11
CA LYS A 126 -2.27 11.52 -6.41
C LYS A 126 -1.73 10.12 -6.22
N THR A 127 -2.32 9.12 -6.87
CA THR A 127 -1.85 7.74 -6.80
C THR A 127 -0.56 7.58 -7.60
N SER A 128 0.31 6.68 -7.17
CA SER A 128 1.55 6.35 -7.88
C SER A 128 2.09 4.98 -7.44
N PRO A 129 2.97 4.33 -8.23
CA PRO A 129 3.59 3.06 -7.83
C PRO A 129 4.36 3.19 -6.52
N PHE A 130 4.49 2.10 -5.76
CA PHE A 130 5.20 2.11 -4.48
C PHE A 130 6.64 2.66 -4.63
N PRO A 131 7.13 3.57 -3.75
CA PRO A 131 6.60 3.96 -2.42
C PRO A 131 5.56 5.10 -2.44
N GLY A 132 5.00 5.41 -3.62
CA GLY A 132 3.94 6.38 -3.80
C GLY A 132 2.63 6.05 -3.06
N PHE A 133 1.63 6.90 -3.24
CA PHE A 133 0.33 6.67 -2.61
C PHE A 133 -0.43 5.54 -3.35
N PRO A 134 -0.83 4.47 -2.65
CA PRO A 134 -1.39 3.30 -3.31
C PRO A 134 -2.80 3.59 -3.84
N THR A 135 -3.03 3.26 -5.11
CA THR A 135 -4.36 3.31 -5.74
C THR A 135 -5.42 2.50 -4.96
N ASP A 136 -5.01 1.47 -4.23
CA ASP A 136 -5.92 0.65 -3.43
C ASP A 136 -6.48 1.32 -2.18
N LEU A 137 -5.84 2.39 -1.67
CA LEU A 137 -6.36 3.22 -0.57
C LEU A 137 -7.08 4.49 -1.06
N GLN A 138 -7.06 4.75 -2.36
CA GLN A 138 -7.64 5.97 -2.92
C GLN A 138 -9.14 6.12 -2.61
N PRO A 139 -10.00 5.09 -2.75
CA PRO A 139 -11.43 5.23 -2.44
C PRO A 139 -11.73 5.53 -0.96
N GLN A 140 -10.95 4.95 -0.06
CA GLN A 140 -11.04 5.13 1.38
C GLN A 140 -10.69 6.59 1.71
N PHE A 141 -9.59 7.10 1.15
CA PHE A 141 -9.22 8.50 1.32
C PHE A 141 -10.23 9.46 0.69
N MET A 142 -10.85 9.13 -0.46
CA MET A 142 -11.96 9.93 -0.99
C MET A 142 -13.08 10.07 0.06
N SER A 143 -13.43 8.98 0.73
CA SER A 143 -14.45 8.98 1.78
C SER A 143 -14.05 9.90 2.95
N LEU A 144 -12.78 9.83 3.38
CA LEU A 144 -12.23 10.75 4.39
C LEU A 144 -12.35 12.22 4.00
N LEU A 145 -11.98 12.54 2.75
CA LEU A 145 -11.96 13.91 2.24
C LEU A 145 -13.35 14.57 2.25
N THR A 146 -14.43 13.80 2.15
CA THR A 146 -15.81 14.32 2.30
C THR A 146 -16.11 14.85 3.71
N THR A 147 -15.33 14.45 4.70
CA THR A 147 -15.48 14.87 6.12
C THR A 147 -14.51 15.99 6.52
N CYS A 148 -13.68 16.44 5.58
CA CYS A 148 -12.67 17.48 5.78
C CYS A 148 -13.21 18.87 5.43
N HIS A 149 -12.62 19.90 6.03
CA HIS A 149 -12.85 21.29 5.65
C HIS A 149 -11.96 21.71 4.48
N GLY A 150 -12.54 22.46 3.54
CA GLY A 150 -11.83 22.98 2.36
C GLY A 150 -11.88 22.02 1.16
N ALA A 151 -11.41 22.51 0.02
CA ALA A 151 -11.37 21.72 -1.21
C ALA A 151 -10.29 20.63 -1.14
N SER A 152 -10.56 19.50 -1.79
CA SER A 152 -9.61 18.41 -2.00
C SER A 152 -9.55 18.06 -3.47
N ASN A 153 -8.39 17.63 -3.96
CA ASN A 153 -8.23 17.14 -5.33
C ASN A 153 -7.72 15.70 -5.29
N VAL A 154 -8.28 14.83 -6.13
CA VAL A 154 -7.89 13.42 -6.20
C VAL A 154 -7.59 13.05 -7.65
N GLU A 155 -6.34 12.65 -7.90
CA GLU A 155 -5.85 12.23 -9.20
C GLU A 155 -5.47 10.73 -9.14
N GLU A 156 -6.12 9.93 -9.98
CA GLU A 156 -5.80 8.51 -10.17
C GLU A 156 -4.95 8.36 -11.45
N SER A 157 -3.68 7.97 -11.28
CA SER A 157 -2.73 7.81 -12.40
C SER A 157 -2.42 6.36 -12.78
N ILE A 158 -2.88 5.38 -12.00
CA ILE A 158 -2.61 3.95 -12.21
C ILE A 158 -3.76 3.28 -12.99
N PHE A 159 -5.01 3.65 -12.70
CA PHE A 159 -6.18 3.04 -13.32
C PHE A 159 -7.17 4.07 -13.86
N GLU A 160 -7.40 4.07 -15.17
CA GLU A 160 -8.28 5.02 -15.86
C GLU A 160 -9.74 5.03 -15.36
N ARG A 161 -10.21 3.94 -14.73
CA ARG A 161 -11.62 3.75 -14.31
C ARG A 161 -11.83 3.50 -12.82
N ARG A 162 -10.97 4.07 -11.96
CA ARG A 162 -11.04 3.91 -10.49
C ARG A 162 -11.54 5.16 -9.76
N MET A 163 -12.53 5.85 -10.32
CA MET A 163 -13.22 7.00 -9.69
C MET A 163 -14.72 6.76 -9.44
N ARG A 164 -15.22 5.53 -9.66
CA ARG A 164 -16.66 5.22 -9.61
C ARG A 164 -17.30 5.46 -8.24
N GLN A 165 -16.53 5.35 -7.15
CA GLN A 165 -16.98 5.53 -5.78
C GLN A 165 -17.29 7.00 -5.43
N GLY A 166 -16.71 7.96 -6.17
CA GLY A 166 -16.97 9.40 -5.99
C GLY A 166 -17.82 10.03 -7.09
N MET A 167 -18.18 9.26 -8.13
CA MET A 167 -19.17 9.71 -9.10
C MET A 167 -20.55 9.59 -8.45
N LEU A 168 -21.13 10.73 -8.11
CA LEU A 168 -22.59 10.86 -8.13
C LEU A 168 -22.98 10.52 -9.57
N TYR A 169 -23.58 9.35 -9.79
CA TYR A 169 -24.24 9.07 -11.05
C TYR A 169 -25.31 10.15 -11.19
N ASP A 170 -25.09 11.10 -12.10
CA ASP A 170 -26.19 11.88 -12.64
C ASP A 170 -27.02 10.88 -13.43
N THR A 171 -28.10 10.39 -12.82
CA THR A 171 -29.05 9.45 -13.43
C THR A 171 -29.88 10.12 -14.54
N ALA A 172 -29.47 11.27 -15.04
CA ALA A 172 -30.02 11.93 -16.20
C ALA A 172 -29.16 11.64 -17.44
N ASN A 173 -29.38 10.47 -18.04
CA ASN A 173 -29.64 10.31 -19.48
C ASN A 173 -29.61 8.81 -19.83
N PHE A 174 -30.80 8.31 -20.15
CA PHE A 174 -31.01 7.09 -20.93
C PHE A 174 -30.49 7.26 -22.35
#